data_AF-A0A4Q3XWE1-F1
#
_entry.id   AF-A0A4Q3XWE1-F1
#
_cell.length_a   1.000
_cell.length_b   1.000
_cell.length_c   1.000
_cell.angle_alpha   90.00
_cell.angle_beta   90.00
_cell.angle_gamma   90.00
#
_symmetry.space_group_name_H-M   'P 1'
#
loop_
_entity.id
_entity.type
_entity.pdbx_description
1 polymer ?
#
loop_
_entity_poly.entity_id
_entity_poly.type
_entity_poly.pdbx_seq_one_letter_code
_entity_poly.pdbx_strand_id
1 'polypeptide(L)' 'MATTSPLMPEHLVDCIATGREPTVHELFAVAERIWIDGAAERSAFAWDRLAADADERLIALRGAQIALTGGS' A
#
# COMPACT_ATOMS: atom_id res chain seq x y z
N MET A 1 11.52 13.14 18.15
CA MET A 1 10.92 13.45 16.84
C MET A 1 11.34 12.36 15.89
N ALA A 2 10.46 11.40 15.60
CA ALA A 2 10.72 10.43 14.55
C ALA A 2 10.53 11.15 13.22
N THR A 3 11.60 11.28 12.44
CA THR A 3 11.53 11.74 11.07
C THR A 3 10.68 10.73 10.30
N THR A 4 9.47 11.11 9.91
CA THR A 4 8.66 10.31 8.99
C THR A 4 9.45 10.19 7.70
N SER A 5 10.06 9.01 7.51
CA SER A 5 10.80 8.71 6.30
C SER A 5 9.84 8.87 5.13
N PRO A 6 10.20 9.57 4.03
CA PRO A 6 9.33 9.69 2.85
C PRO A 6 8.97 8.32 2.23
N LEU A 7 9.60 7.25 2.70
CA LEU A 7 9.36 5.86 2.35
C LEU A 7 8.14 5.25 3.07
N MET A 8 7.66 5.85 4.17
CA MET A 8 6.54 5.33 4.96
C MET A 8 5.47 6.41 5.11
N PRO A 9 4.34 6.28 4.41
CA PRO A 9 3.22 7.21 4.57
C PRO A 9 2.77 7.24 6.03
N GLU A 10 2.47 8.43 6.56
CA GLU A 10 2.17 8.61 8.00
C GLU A 10 0.98 7.76 8.47
N HIS A 11 0.03 7.51 7.57
CA HIS A 11 -1.13 6.64 7.77
C HIS A 11 -0.74 5.17 7.98
N LEU A 12 0.39 4.72 7.44
CA LEU A 12 0.92 3.37 7.65
C LEU A 12 1.39 3.19 9.10
N VAL A 13 2.05 4.21 9.65
CA VAL A 13 2.49 4.23 11.06
C VAL A 13 1.29 4.32 11.99
N ASP A 14 0.27 5.13 11.66
CA ASP A 14 -0.94 5.29 12.46
C ASP A 14 -1.78 4.00 12.53
N CYS A 15 -2.05 3.34 11.39
CA CYS A 15 -2.82 2.08 11.36
C CYS A 15 -2.16 1.00 12.24
N ILE A 16 -0.84 0.79 12.10
CA ILE A 16 -0.11 -0.20 12.90
C ILE A 16 -0.08 0.20 14.37
N ALA A 17 0.23 1.46 14.68
CA ALA A 17 0.41 1.91 16.06
C ALA A 17 -0.88 1.94 16.87
N THR A 18 -2.02 2.22 16.21
CA THR A 18 -3.32 2.34 16.87
C THR A 18 -4.19 1.08 16.73
N GLY A 19 -3.81 0.14 15.84
CA GLY A 19 -4.64 -1.00 15.49
C GLY A 19 -5.94 -0.63 14.76
N ARG A 20 -6.04 0.61 14.26
CA ARG A 20 -7.17 1.09 13.48
C ARG A 20 -7.21 0.40 12.12
N GLU A 21 -8.42 0.04 11.66
CA GLU A 21 -8.60 -0.43 10.29
C GLU A 21 -8.24 0.65 9.26
N PRO A 22 -7.50 0.31 8.20
CA PRO A 22 -7.20 1.24 7.13
C PRO A 22 -8.46 1.59 6.35
N THR A 23 -8.56 2.84 5.91
CA THR A 23 -9.57 3.25 4.94
C THR A 23 -9.27 2.65 3.57
N VAL A 24 -10.29 2.57 2.72
CA VAL A 24 -10.12 2.12 1.32
C VAL A 24 -9.06 2.95 0.60
N HIS A 25 -9.04 4.27 0.81
CA HIS A 25 -8.06 5.14 0.18
C HIS A 25 -6.62 4.83 0.64
N GLU A 26 -6.39 4.66 1.95
CA GLU A 26 -5.08 4.30 2.49
C GLU A 26 -4.62 2.94 1.97
N LEU A 27 -5.53 1.96 1.88
CA LEU A 27 -5.25 0.64 1.31
C LEU A 27 -4.80 0.74 -0.16
N PHE A 28 -5.53 1.51 -0.98
CA PHE A 28 -5.19 1.70 -2.39
C PHE A 28 -3.87 2.44 -2.58
N ALA A 29 -3.58 3.46 -1.77
CA ALA A 29 -2.33 4.22 -1.84
C ALA A 29 -1.11 3.33 -1.51
N VAL A 30 -1.21 2.50 -0.47
CA VAL A 30 -0.14 1.56 -0.12
C VAL A 30 -0.01 0.45 -1.17
N ALA A 31 -1.12 -0.06 -1.71
CA ALA A 31 -1.09 -1.08 -2.76
C ALA A 31 -0.42 -0.58 -4.04
N GLU A 32 -0.78 0.63 -4.49
CA GLU A 32 -0.14 1.30 -5.63
C GLU A 32 1.38 1.36 -5.41
N ARG A 33 1.79 1.80 -4.22
CA ARG A 33 3.21 1.92 -3.88
C ARG A 33 3.94 0.57 -3.90
N ILE A 34 3.37 -0.45 -3.28
CA ILE A 34 3.92 -1.82 -3.27
C ILE A 34 4.10 -2.34 -4.70
N TRP A 35 3.13 -2.09 -5.58
CA TRP A 35 3.20 -2.54 -6.96
C TRP A 35 4.27 -1.81 -7.77
N ILE A 36 4.34 -0.47 -7.65
CA ILE A 36 5.35 0.37 -8.32
C ILE A 36 6.76 -0.02 -7.86
N ASP A 37 6.98 -0.11 -6.54
CA ASP A 37 8.30 -0.41 -5.98
C ASP A 37 8.71 -1.88 -6.21
N GLY A 38 7.76 -2.75 -6.58
CA GLY A 38 7.99 -4.18 -6.80
C GLY A 38 8.71 -4.52 -8.12
N ALA A 39 8.80 -3.61 -9.09
CA ALA A 39 9.59 -3.82 -10.31
C ALA A 39 10.04 -2.50 -10.96
N ALA A 40 11.28 -2.43 -11.44
CA ALA A 40 11.87 -1.20 -11.95
C ALA A 40 11.20 -0.65 -13.22
N GLU A 41 10.55 -1.51 -14.00
CA GLU A 41 9.82 -1.17 -15.21
C GLU A 41 8.39 -0.67 -14.96
N ARG A 42 7.89 -0.76 -13.73
CA ARG A 42 6.52 -0.35 -13.38
C ARG A 42 6.46 1.14 -13.10
N SER A 43 5.43 1.78 -13.64
CA SER A 43 5.18 3.22 -13.50
C SER A 43 3.87 3.45 -12.76
N ALA A 44 3.78 4.51 -11.95
CA ALA A 44 2.54 4.90 -11.28
C ALA A 44 1.34 5.00 -12.24
N PHE A 45 1.55 5.52 -13.45
CA PHE A 45 0.51 5.64 -14.48
C PHE A 45 0.00 4.30 -15.03
N ALA A 46 0.65 3.18 -14.71
CA ALA A 46 0.20 1.85 -15.09
C ALA A 46 -0.74 1.22 -14.04
N TRP A 47 -0.66 1.65 -12.78
CA TRP A 47 -1.54 1.16 -11.71
C TRP A 47 -3.02 1.43 -12.00
N ASP A 48 -3.36 2.67 -12.37
CA ASP A 48 -4.75 3.06 -12.68
C ASP A 48 -5.32 2.34 -13.91
N ARG A 49 -4.46 1.74 -14.73
CA ARG A 49 -4.84 0.98 -15.93
C ARG A 49 -5.02 -0.51 -15.64
N LEU A 50 -4.64 -1.00 -14.48
CA LEU A 50 -4.91 -2.38 -14.09
C LEU A 50 -6.41 -2.58 -13.87
N ALA A 51 -6.95 -3.62 -14.48
CA ALA A 51 -8.31 -4.06 -14.19
C ALA A 51 -8.48 -4.35 -12.69
N ALA A 52 -9.68 -4.16 -12.16
CA ALA A 52 -9.96 -4.32 -10.74
C ALA A 52 -9.68 -5.76 -10.24
N ASP A 53 -9.83 -6.73 -11.12
CA ASP A 53 -9.63 -8.17 -10.92
C ASP A 53 -8.28 -8.68 -11.42
N ALA A 54 -7.39 -7.80 -11.90
CA ALA A 54 -6.05 -8.20 -12.31
C ALA A 54 -5.28 -8.78 -11.12
N ASP A 55 -4.65 -9.94 -11.31
CA ASP A 55 -3.92 -10.64 -10.25
C ASP A 55 -2.89 -9.75 -9.56
N GLU A 56 -2.14 -8.96 -10.33
CA GLU A 56 -1.13 -8.04 -9.78
C GLU A 56 -1.75 -6.98 -8.84
N ARG A 57 -2.95 -6.48 -9.17
CA ARG A 57 -3.68 -5.50 -8.36
C ARG A 57 -4.16 -6.15 -7.07
N LEU A 58 -4.70 -7.37 -7.15
CA LEU A 58 -5.17 -8.12 -5.98
C LEU A 58 -4.02 -8.52 -5.05
N ILE A 59 -2.86 -8.90 -5.61
CA ILE A 59 -1.64 -9.21 -4.84
C ILE A 59 -1.16 -7.96 -4.09
N ALA A 60 -1.09 -6.82 -4.76
CA ALA A 60 -0.68 -5.57 -4.14
C ALA A 60 -1.65 -5.12 -3.02
N LEU A 61 -2.96 -5.25 -3.24
CA LEU A 61 -3.99 -4.95 -2.21
C LEU A 61 -3.86 -5.85 -0.98
N ARG A 62 -3.59 -7.15 -1.18
CA ARG A 62 -3.35 -8.07 -0.05
C ARG A 62 -2.07 -7.71 0.70
N GLY A 63 -1.00 -7.36 -0.02
CA GLY A 63 0.24 -6.88 0.58
C GLY A 63 0.02 -5.61 1.41
N ALA A 64 -0.76 -4.66 0.88
CA ALA A 64 -1.12 -3.43 1.58
C ALA A 64 -1.95 -3.70 2.85
N GLN A 65 -2.91 -4.62 2.79
CA GLN A 65 -3.68 -5.04 3.96
C GLN A 65 -2.76 -5.57 5.06
N ILE A 66 -1.86 -6.51 4.74
CA ILE A 66 -0.90 -7.09 5.69
C ILE A 66 0.01 -6.00 6.27
N ALA A 67 0.49 -5.07 5.44
CA ALA A 67 1.35 -3.99 5.88
C ALA A 67 0.62 -3.04 6.86
N LEU A 68 -0.66 -2.75 6.62
CA LEU A 68 -1.43 -1.79 7.42
C LEU A 68 -2.01 -2.38 8.71
N THR A 69 -2.40 -3.65 8.70
CA THR A 69 -3.03 -4.29 9.87
C THR A 69 -2.07 -5.18 10.66
N GLY A 70 -0.86 -5.41 10.16
CA GLY A 70 0.06 -6.43 10.66
C GLY A 70 -0.32 -7.83 10.19
N GLY A 71 0.70 -8.68 10.02
CA GLY A 71 0.52 -10.12 9.82
C GLY A 71 0.45 -10.80 11.19
N SER A 72 -0.68 -11.44 11.49
CA SER A 72 -0.83 -12.35 12.63
C SER A 72 -0.04 -13.65 12.45
#